data_AF-A0A3M2GVT0-F1
#
_entry.id   AF-A0A3M2GVT0-F1
#
_cell.length_a   1.000
_cell.length_b   1.000
_cell.length_c   1.000
_cell.angle_alpha   90.00
_cell.angle_beta   90.00
_cell.angle_gamma   90.00
#
_symmetry.space_group_name_H-M   'P 1'
#
loop_
_entity.id
_entity.type
_entity.pdbx_description
1 polymer ?
#
loop_
_entity_poly.entity_id
_entity_poly.type
_entity_poly.pdbx_seq_one_letter_code
_entity_poly.pdbx_strand_id
1 'polypeptide(L)'
;MDRWPAVDDLRRRARRRLPHFAWEYLDSGTGRDRAMARNEEALAAVTLVPRLLRGELHPRVETTLFGRTHTSPIGIAPVGLTGAIWPGADAFLARAAAAEGIPFVSSTVGTGLLEEIGPLCDGRGWFQLYPPRDPVVRDDLLARAEQSGYTTLVVTADVPAPSRRERQRRAGMGAPRRPGARHVMRVLSRPAWARAVLRHGGPRFRTLEAYT
;
A
#
# COMPACT_ATOMS: atom_id res chain seq x y z
N MET A 1 19.71 -18.63 -9.73
CA MET A 1 18.45 -19.14 -9.15
C MET A 1 17.75 -18.00 -8.45
N ASP A 2 16.51 -17.71 -8.84
CA ASP A 2 15.72 -16.67 -8.21
C ASP A 2 15.39 -17.04 -6.77
N ARG A 3 15.83 -16.20 -5.83
CA ARG A 3 15.69 -16.46 -4.40
C ARG A 3 14.24 -16.45 -3.94
N TRP A 4 13.36 -15.71 -4.63
CA TRP A 4 11.93 -15.55 -4.33
C TRP A 4 11.14 -15.47 -5.65
N PRO A 5 10.86 -16.61 -6.29
CA PRO A 5 10.26 -16.63 -7.63
C PRO A 5 8.77 -16.24 -7.65
N ALA A 6 8.05 -16.30 -6.53
CA ALA A 6 6.62 -15.97 -6.47
C ALA A 6 6.30 -14.92 -5.39
N VAL A 7 5.17 -14.22 -5.55
CA VAL A 7 4.66 -13.25 -4.55
C VAL A 7 4.44 -13.91 -3.18
N ASP A 8 4.02 -15.18 -3.16
CA ASP A 8 3.84 -15.93 -1.90
C ASP A 8 5.14 -16.17 -1.13
N ASP A 9 6.28 -16.23 -1.81
CA ASP A 9 7.58 -16.28 -1.16
C ASP A 9 7.89 -14.98 -0.42
N LEU A 10 7.57 -13.85 -1.06
CA LEU A 10 7.70 -12.52 -0.46
C LEU A 10 6.74 -12.38 0.73
N ARG A 11 5.49 -12.87 0.61
CA ARG A 11 4.51 -12.91 1.70
C ARG A 11 5.03 -13.68 2.92
N ARG A 12 5.54 -14.90 2.71
CA ARG A 12 6.15 -15.72 3.78
C ARG A 12 7.33 -15.01 4.43
N ARG A 13 8.18 -14.37 3.64
CA ARG A 13 9.33 -13.61 4.14
C ARG A 13 8.88 -12.38 4.95
N ALA A 14 7.89 -11.64 4.47
CA ALA A 14 7.32 -10.49 5.17
C ALA A 14 6.76 -10.91 6.53
N ARG A 15 5.98 -11.99 6.61
CA ARG A 15 5.44 -12.53 7.86
C ARG A 15 6.50 -12.86 8.91
N ARG A 16 7.68 -13.32 8.48
CA ARG A 16 8.82 -13.59 9.37
C ARG A 16 9.56 -12.33 9.82
N ARG A 17 9.49 -11.24 9.04
CA ARG A 17 10.20 -9.99 9.31
C ARG A 17 9.36 -9.00 10.11
N LEU A 18 8.03 -9.04 9.96
CA LEU A 18 7.12 -8.09 10.57
C LEU A 18 6.74 -8.51 12.01
N PRO A 19 6.63 -7.54 12.94
CA PRO A 19 5.92 -7.75 14.19
C PRO A 19 4.49 -8.19 13.93
N HIS A 20 3.93 -8.99 14.83
CA HIS A 20 2.58 -9.54 14.65
C HIS A 20 1.52 -8.46 14.38
N PHE A 21 1.55 -7.32 15.07
CA PHE A 21 0.56 -6.26 14.84
C PHE A 21 0.66 -5.64 13.43
N ALA A 22 1.89 -5.46 12.91
CA ALA A 22 2.12 -4.92 11.57
C ALA A 22 1.71 -5.93 10.49
N TRP A 23 1.97 -7.22 10.73
CA TRP A 23 1.47 -8.29 9.88
C TRP A 23 -0.06 -8.31 9.83
N GLU A 24 -0.72 -8.30 10.99
CA GLU A 24 -2.18 -8.30 11.05
C GLU A 24 -2.78 -7.03 10.44
N TYR A 25 -2.09 -5.88 10.53
CA TYR A 25 -2.54 -4.67 9.84
C TYR A 25 -2.57 -4.83 8.31
N LEU A 26 -1.54 -5.44 7.74
CA LEU A 26 -1.39 -5.65 6.30
C LEU A 26 -2.25 -6.80 5.76
N ASP A 27 -2.30 -7.93 6.46
CA ASP A 27 -2.81 -9.21 5.95
C ASP A 27 -4.27 -9.52 6.33
N SER A 28 -4.90 -8.74 7.22
CA SER A 28 -6.26 -9.02 7.67
C SER A 28 -7.35 -8.38 6.80
N GLY A 29 -8.46 -9.08 6.63
CA GLY A 29 -9.72 -8.55 6.13
C GLY A 29 -10.69 -8.20 7.27
N THR A 30 -11.97 -8.11 6.92
CA THR A 30 -13.07 -7.86 7.87
C THR A 30 -13.75 -9.17 8.29
N GLY A 31 -14.21 -9.24 9.53
CA GLY A 31 -14.93 -10.39 10.06
C GLY A 31 -14.07 -11.66 10.13
N ARG A 32 -14.34 -12.60 9.22
CA ARG A 32 -13.67 -13.91 9.12
C ARG A 32 -12.82 -14.04 7.85
N ASP A 33 -12.39 -12.91 7.27
CA ASP A 33 -11.57 -12.83 6.05
C ASP A 33 -12.19 -13.52 4.81
N ARG A 34 -13.50 -13.82 4.83
CA ARG A 34 -14.19 -14.54 3.75
C ARG A 34 -14.10 -13.83 2.41
N ALA A 35 -14.13 -12.49 2.40
CA ALA A 35 -14.01 -11.72 1.17
C ALA A 35 -12.62 -11.88 0.53
N MET A 36 -11.56 -12.02 1.33
CA MET A 36 -10.21 -12.22 0.81
C MET A 36 -10.09 -13.56 0.09
N ALA A 37 -10.56 -14.65 0.72
CA ALA A 37 -10.57 -15.98 0.11
C ALA A 37 -11.41 -15.99 -1.19
N ARG A 38 -12.59 -15.35 -1.17
CA ARG A 38 -13.43 -15.23 -2.36
C ARG A 38 -12.76 -14.48 -3.51
N ASN A 39 -11.95 -13.45 -3.24
CA ASN A 39 -11.23 -12.74 -4.28
C ASN A 39 -10.18 -13.64 -4.97
N GLU A 40 -9.44 -14.43 -4.18
CA GLU A 40 -8.46 -15.39 -4.70
C GLU A 40 -9.16 -16.52 -5.48
N GLU A 41 -10.23 -17.10 -4.91
CA GLU A 41 -11.04 -18.14 -5.56
C GLU A 41 -11.64 -17.67 -6.89
N ALA A 42 -12.15 -16.44 -6.95
CA ALA A 42 -12.74 -15.88 -8.16
C ALA A 42 -11.72 -15.73 -9.29
N LEU A 43 -10.49 -15.30 -8.97
CA LEU A 43 -9.40 -15.22 -9.96
C LEU A 43 -8.92 -16.63 -10.38
N ALA A 44 -8.81 -17.57 -9.44
CA ALA A 44 -8.41 -18.94 -9.73
C ALA A 44 -9.42 -19.69 -10.61
N ALA A 45 -10.70 -19.30 -10.56
CA ALA A 45 -11.75 -19.85 -11.41
C ALA A 45 -11.64 -19.41 -12.88
N VAL A 46 -10.84 -18.39 -13.20
CA VAL A 46 -10.62 -17.95 -14.59
C VAL A 46 -9.67 -18.91 -15.30
N THR A 47 -10.21 -19.74 -16.20
CA THR A 47 -9.41 -20.64 -17.03
C THR A 47 -9.08 -20.01 -18.38
N LEU A 48 -7.85 -20.17 -18.85
CA LEU A 48 -7.40 -19.72 -20.17
C LEU A 48 -7.45 -20.88 -21.17
N VAL A 49 -7.94 -20.61 -22.38
CA VAL A 49 -7.87 -21.57 -23.50
C VAL A 49 -6.63 -21.23 -24.34
N PRO A 50 -5.55 -22.03 -24.28
CA PRO A 50 -4.34 -21.73 -25.03
C PRO A 50 -4.58 -21.87 -26.53
N ARG A 51 -4.08 -20.90 -27.31
CA ARG A 51 -4.07 -20.97 -28.78
C ARG A 51 -2.69 -21.44 -29.24
N LEU A 52 -2.63 -22.67 -29.75
CA LEU A 52 -1.38 -23.32 -30.14
C LEU A 52 -1.02 -23.00 -31.60
N LEU A 53 0.25 -23.24 -31.97
CA LEU A 53 0.77 -23.13 -33.34
C LEU A 53 0.61 -21.74 -33.99
N ARG A 54 0.89 -20.67 -33.23
CA ARG A 54 0.77 -19.27 -33.70
C ARG A 54 2.10 -18.62 -34.13
N GLY A 55 3.18 -19.38 -34.17
CA GLY A 55 4.53 -18.85 -34.43
C GLY A 55 5.16 -18.21 -33.19
N GLU A 56 6.15 -17.36 -33.41
CA GLU A 56 6.87 -16.64 -32.36
C GLU A 56 5.99 -15.59 -31.69
N LEU A 57 6.10 -15.46 -30.36
CA LEU A 57 5.32 -14.54 -29.56
C LEU A 57 6.17 -13.32 -29.17
N HIS A 58 5.74 -12.14 -29.58
CA HIS A 58 6.28 -10.86 -29.13
C HIS A 58 5.21 -10.10 -28.34
N PRO A 59 4.96 -10.46 -27.07
CA PRO A 59 3.90 -9.85 -26.29
C PRO A 59 4.18 -8.36 -26.08
N ARG A 60 3.21 -7.52 -26.45
CA ARG A 60 3.17 -6.11 -26.09
C ARG A 60 2.11 -5.93 -25.02
N VAL A 61 2.54 -5.61 -23.82
CA VAL A 61 1.66 -5.44 -22.65
C VAL A 61 1.50 -3.98 -22.24
N GLU A 62 2.14 -3.06 -22.97
CA GLU A 62 1.98 -1.62 -22.76
C GLU A 62 0.52 -1.20 -22.90
N THR A 63 0.10 -0.23 -22.09
CA THR A 63 -1.27 0.30 -22.11
C THR A 63 -1.27 1.80 -21.87
N THR A 64 -2.23 2.50 -22.44
CA THR A 64 -2.44 3.92 -22.18
C THR A 64 -3.63 4.10 -21.24
N LEU A 65 -3.41 4.77 -20.10
CA LEU A 65 -4.46 5.12 -19.14
C LEU A 65 -4.40 6.63 -18.89
N PHE A 66 -5.55 7.30 -18.93
CA PHE A 66 -5.68 8.74 -18.66
C PHE A 66 -4.67 9.63 -19.43
N GLY A 67 -4.41 9.29 -20.69
CA GLY A 67 -3.50 10.06 -21.56
C GLY A 67 -2.00 9.77 -21.37
N ARG A 68 -1.62 8.79 -20.54
CA ARG A 68 -0.23 8.38 -20.34
C ARG A 68 -0.03 6.90 -20.67
N THR A 69 1.05 6.58 -21.37
CA THR A 69 1.44 5.19 -21.66
C THR A 69 2.27 4.62 -20.51
N HIS A 70 1.88 3.42 -20.08
CA HIS A 70 2.52 2.60 -19.07
C HIS A 70 3.08 1.34 -19.72
N THR A 71 4.19 0.85 -19.17
CA THR A 71 4.91 -0.35 -19.65
C THR A 71 4.08 -1.63 -19.53
N SER A 72 3.11 -1.67 -18.62
CA SER A 72 2.24 -2.81 -18.35
C SER A 72 0.93 -2.37 -17.69
N PRO A 73 -0.14 -3.19 -17.70
CA PRO A 73 -1.46 -2.84 -17.16
C PRO A 73 -1.57 -3.18 -15.67
N ILE A 74 -0.49 -2.95 -14.92
CA ILE A 74 -0.42 -3.17 -13.48
C ILE A 74 0.06 -1.89 -12.80
N GLY A 75 -0.29 -1.71 -11.54
CA GLY A 75 0.12 -0.55 -10.75
C GLY A 75 0.13 -0.88 -9.26
N ILE A 76 0.71 0.02 -8.46
CA ILE A 76 0.78 -0.14 -7.01
C ILE A 76 -0.44 0.52 -6.37
N ALA A 77 -1.31 -0.30 -5.79
CA ALA A 77 -2.53 0.14 -5.11
C ALA A 77 -2.22 0.94 -3.82
N PRO A 78 -3.12 1.85 -3.40
CA PRO A 78 -2.91 2.66 -2.21
C PRO A 78 -3.04 1.81 -0.95
N VAL A 79 -2.02 1.87 -0.08
CA VAL A 79 -2.04 1.24 1.24
C VAL A 79 -1.80 2.34 2.28
N GLY A 80 -2.69 2.45 3.26
CA GLY A 80 -2.51 3.39 4.38
C GLY A 80 -1.49 2.87 5.38
N LEU A 81 -0.86 3.77 6.14
CA LEU A 81 0.07 3.45 7.24
C LEU A 81 1.21 2.48 6.83
N THR A 82 1.71 2.58 5.60
CA THR A 82 2.79 1.73 5.06
C THR A 82 4.08 1.81 5.88
N GLY A 83 4.37 2.95 6.53
CA GLY A 83 5.47 3.10 7.48
C GLY A 83 5.41 2.14 8.69
N ALA A 84 4.23 1.61 9.06
CA ALA A 84 4.13 0.58 10.10
C ALA A 84 4.60 -0.80 9.58
N ILE A 85 4.53 -1.02 8.26
CA ILE A 85 5.06 -2.20 7.59
C ILE A 85 6.58 -2.05 7.46
N TRP A 86 7.02 -0.96 6.83
CA TRP A 86 8.44 -0.66 6.66
C TRP A 86 8.66 0.87 6.57
N PRO A 87 9.61 1.44 7.33
CA PRO A 87 9.92 2.87 7.23
C PRO A 87 10.31 3.27 5.80
N GLY A 88 9.71 4.34 5.29
CA GLY A 88 9.96 4.83 3.92
C GLY A 88 9.33 3.98 2.81
N ALA A 89 8.40 3.06 3.14
CA ALA A 89 7.74 2.19 2.16
C ALA A 89 7.12 2.96 0.98
N ASP A 90 6.44 4.09 1.23
CA ASP A 90 5.85 4.91 0.16
C ASP A 90 6.91 5.36 -0.86
N ALA A 91 8.07 5.83 -0.39
CA ALA A 91 9.16 6.27 -1.25
C ALA A 91 9.81 5.12 -2.04
N PHE A 92 9.95 3.94 -1.41
CA PHE A 92 10.47 2.75 -2.10
C PHE A 92 9.52 2.30 -3.21
N LEU A 93 8.22 2.28 -2.94
CA LEU A 93 7.20 1.87 -3.91
C LEU A 93 7.05 2.89 -5.04
N ALA A 94 7.06 4.19 -4.73
CA ALA A 94 7.00 5.25 -5.74
C ALA A 94 8.20 5.18 -6.71
N ARG A 95 9.42 5.02 -6.18
CA ARG A 95 10.64 4.87 -7.01
C ARG A 95 10.61 3.59 -7.85
N ALA A 96 10.15 2.49 -7.28
CA ALA A 96 10.02 1.23 -8.01
C ALA A 96 9.00 1.35 -9.15
N ALA A 97 7.83 1.96 -8.89
CA ALA A 97 6.83 2.20 -9.91
C ALA A 97 7.34 3.10 -11.04
N ALA A 98 8.06 4.18 -10.70
CA ALA A 98 8.69 5.05 -11.68
C ALA A 98 9.72 4.30 -12.55
N ALA A 99 10.60 3.51 -11.91
CA ALA A 99 11.60 2.71 -12.61
C ALA A 99 10.98 1.66 -13.55
N GLU A 100 9.87 1.04 -13.13
CA GLU A 100 9.13 0.07 -13.93
C GLU A 100 8.16 0.71 -14.92
N GLY A 101 7.97 2.03 -14.89
CA GLY A 101 7.06 2.75 -15.79
C GLY A 101 5.56 2.57 -15.51
N ILE A 102 5.19 2.14 -14.30
CA ILE A 102 3.81 1.81 -13.87
C ILE A 102 3.22 2.87 -12.92
N PRO A 103 1.89 2.94 -12.75
CA PRO A 103 1.25 3.85 -11.78
C PRO A 103 1.59 3.51 -10.32
N PHE A 104 1.74 4.55 -9.50
CA PHE A 104 1.77 4.44 -8.03
C PHE A 104 0.65 5.28 -7.43
N VAL A 105 -0.19 4.66 -6.60
CA VAL A 105 -1.28 5.37 -5.92
C VAL A 105 -0.92 5.66 -4.47
N SER A 106 -0.73 6.94 -4.12
CA SER A 106 -0.53 7.40 -2.74
C SER A 106 -1.84 7.38 -1.96
N SER A 107 -1.81 6.96 -0.70
CA SER A 107 -3.00 7.01 0.17
C SER A 107 -3.13 8.35 0.91
N THR A 108 -4.37 8.82 1.12
CA THR A 108 -4.64 9.98 2.02
C THR A 108 -4.06 9.74 3.43
N VAL A 109 -4.12 8.49 3.90
CA VAL A 109 -3.60 8.04 5.21
C VAL A 109 -2.22 7.38 5.08
N GLY A 110 -1.43 7.85 4.13
CA GLY A 110 -0.04 7.45 3.91
C GLY A 110 0.91 7.92 5.03
N THR A 111 2.17 7.48 4.95
CA THR A 111 3.20 7.87 5.93
C THR A 111 4.23 8.85 5.37
N GLY A 112 4.38 8.93 4.05
CA GLY A 112 5.11 10.00 3.36
C GLY A 112 4.24 11.22 3.10
N LEU A 113 4.85 12.40 3.09
CA LEU A 113 4.19 13.63 2.66
C LEU A 113 3.94 13.60 1.14
N LEU A 114 2.84 14.19 0.67
CA LEU A 114 2.53 14.23 -0.76
C LEU A 114 3.66 14.90 -1.55
N GLU A 115 4.21 15.95 -0.97
CA GLU A 115 5.29 16.80 -1.51
C GLU A 115 6.61 16.04 -1.62
N GLU A 116 6.84 15.05 -0.75
CA GLU A 116 8.04 14.22 -0.77
C GLU A 116 7.89 13.03 -1.75
N ILE A 117 6.67 12.52 -1.91
CA ILE A 117 6.39 11.28 -2.66
C ILE A 117 6.03 11.55 -4.13
N GLY A 118 5.23 12.58 -4.41
CA GLY A 118 4.78 12.93 -5.75
C GLY A 118 5.93 13.09 -6.76
N PRO A 119 7.00 13.86 -6.43
CA PRO A 119 8.17 13.99 -7.30
C PRO A 119 8.89 12.67 -7.62
N LEU A 120 8.78 11.66 -6.75
CA LEU A 120 9.41 10.35 -6.95
C LEU A 120 8.68 9.48 -7.97
N CYS A 121 7.45 9.85 -8.32
CA CYS A 121 6.59 9.04 -9.19
C CYS A 121 6.80 9.32 -10.69
N ASP A 122 7.67 10.27 -11.05
CA ASP A 122 7.96 10.63 -12.46
C ASP A 122 6.68 10.86 -13.28
N GLY A 123 5.74 11.66 -12.77
CA GLY A 123 4.46 11.96 -13.42
C GLY A 123 3.46 10.79 -13.52
N ARG A 124 3.74 9.66 -12.85
CA ARG A 124 2.85 8.48 -12.74
C ARG A 124 2.20 8.35 -11.35
N GLY A 125 2.28 9.42 -10.56
CA GLY A 125 1.69 9.48 -9.23
C GLY A 125 0.18 9.69 -9.33
N TRP A 126 -0.59 8.80 -8.73
CA TRP A 126 -2.03 8.95 -8.51
C TRP A 126 -2.27 9.20 -7.02
N PHE A 127 -3.29 9.98 -6.69
CA PHE A 127 -3.64 10.30 -5.31
C PHE A 127 -4.99 9.69 -4.95
N GLN A 128 -5.00 8.81 -3.95
CA GLN A 128 -6.23 8.28 -3.37
C GLN A 128 -6.77 9.23 -2.31
N LEU A 129 -8.03 9.64 -2.48
CA LEU A 129 -8.75 10.56 -1.60
C LEU A 129 -9.85 9.82 -0.81
N TYR A 130 -9.75 9.86 0.52
CA TYR A 130 -10.90 9.77 1.42
C TYR A 130 -11.46 11.17 1.61
N PRO A 131 -12.63 11.52 1.04
CA PRO A 131 -13.12 12.90 1.05
C PRO A 131 -13.30 13.40 2.49
N PRO A 132 -12.53 14.41 2.95
CA PRO A 132 -12.76 15.03 4.24
C PRO A 132 -14.15 15.69 4.24
N ARG A 133 -14.80 15.69 5.41
CA ARG A 133 -16.08 16.41 5.58
C ARG A 133 -15.90 17.92 5.51
N ASP A 134 -14.76 18.41 5.97
CA ASP A 134 -14.39 19.82 5.92
C ASP A 134 -13.92 20.18 4.50
N PRO A 135 -14.62 21.09 3.78
CA PRO A 135 -14.24 21.50 2.44
C PRO A 135 -12.87 22.20 2.41
N VAL A 136 -12.47 22.92 3.46
CA VAL A 136 -11.17 23.60 3.51
C VAL A 136 -10.03 22.59 3.50
N VAL A 137 -10.15 21.53 4.33
CA VAL A 137 -9.17 20.43 4.36
C VAL A 137 -9.13 19.68 3.04
N ARG A 138 -10.31 19.42 2.45
CA ARG A 138 -10.40 18.75 1.15
C ARG A 138 -9.70 19.55 0.05
N ASP A 139 -10.02 20.84 -0.06
CA ASP A 139 -9.51 21.69 -1.13
C ASP A 139 -8.00 21.91 -0.99
N ASP A 140 -7.50 22.04 0.24
CA ASP A 140 -6.06 22.09 0.52
C ASP A 140 -5.35 20.77 0.17
N LEU A 141 -5.90 19.60 0.54
CA LEU A 141 -5.34 18.31 0.16
C LEU A 141 -5.26 18.11 -1.36
N LEU A 142 -6.30 18.54 -2.08
CA LEU A 142 -6.33 18.48 -3.54
C LEU A 142 -5.28 19.40 -4.15
N ALA A 143 -5.16 20.64 -3.66
CA ALA A 143 -4.14 21.58 -4.11
C ALA A 143 -2.72 21.05 -3.86
N ARG A 144 -2.46 20.49 -2.68
CA ARG A 144 -1.17 19.87 -2.33
C ARG A 144 -0.85 18.68 -3.23
N ALA A 145 -1.82 17.83 -3.53
CA ALA A 145 -1.63 16.72 -4.46
C ALA A 145 -1.30 17.22 -5.88
N GLU A 146 -2.05 18.19 -6.40
CA GLU A 146 -1.78 18.77 -7.71
C GLU A 146 -0.37 19.40 -7.78
N GLN A 147 -0.01 20.22 -6.78
CA GLN A 147 1.31 20.87 -6.68
C GLN A 147 2.46 19.87 -6.53
N SER A 148 2.18 18.69 -5.96
CA SER A 148 3.17 17.62 -5.81
C SER A 148 3.34 16.76 -7.08
N GLY A 149 2.62 17.08 -8.16
CA GLY A 149 2.74 16.39 -9.46
C GLY A 149 1.92 15.11 -9.58
N TYR A 150 0.90 14.92 -8.74
CA TYR A 150 -0.07 13.84 -8.92
C TYR A 150 -0.99 14.15 -10.11
N THR A 151 -1.15 13.19 -11.02
CA THR A 151 -1.83 13.39 -12.31
C THR A 151 -3.22 12.76 -12.36
N THR A 152 -3.61 11.99 -11.35
CA THR A 152 -4.89 11.28 -11.32
C THR A 152 -5.41 11.19 -9.90
N LEU A 153 -6.70 11.48 -9.72
CA LEU A 153 -7.40 11.36 -8.45
C LEU A 153 -8.20 10.05 -8.41
N VAL A 154 -8.04 9.29 -7.32
CA VAL A 154 -8.78 8.05 -7.04
C VAL A 154 -9.67 8.28 -5.82
N VAL A 155 -10.97 8.46 -6.03
CA VAL A 155 -11.92 8.72 -4.93
C VAL A 155 -12.35 7.39 -4.30
N THR A 156 -12.09 7.23 -3.01
CA THR A 156 -12.53 6.05 -2.26
C THR A 156 -13.88 6.29 -1.60
N ALA A 157 -14.91 5.57 -2.07
CA ALA A 157 -16.31 5.76 -1.66
C ALA A 157 -16.85 4.64 -0.75
N ASP A 158 -16.07 3.58 -0.50
CA ASP A 158 -16.52 2.35 0.18
C ASP A 158 -16.20 2.31 1.69
N VAL A 159 -15.64 3.39 2.25
CA VAL A 159 -15.32 3.50 3.69
C VAL A 159 -16.13 4.63 4.35
N PRO A 160 -17.46 4.47 4.51
CA PRO A 160 -18.28 5.48 5.19
C PRO A 160 -18.02 5.54 6.71
N ALA A 161 -17.43 4.47 7.28
CA ALA A 161 -17.07 4.37 8.68
C ALA A 161 -15.85 3.44 8.86
N PRO A 162 -15.12 3.54 10.00
CA PRO A 162 -14.00 2.65 10.28
C PRO A 162 -14.40 1.17 10.25
N SER A 163 -13.73 0.38 9.42
CA SER A 163 -13.99 -1.05 9.32
C SER A 163 -13.62 -1.80 10.59
N ARG A 164 -14.46 -2.75 11.01
CA ARG A 164 -14.14 -3.66 12.12
C ARG A 164 -13.26 -4.80 11.61
N ARG A 165 -11.96 -4.76 11.91
CA ARG A 165 -10.99 -5.81 11.59
C ARG A 165 -10.56 -6.57 12.84
N GLU A 166 -11.18 -7.71 13.09
CA GLU A 166 -11.05 -8.51 14.32
C GLU A 166 -9.60 -8.91 14.60
N ARG A 167 -8.88 -9.33 13.56
CA ARG A 167 -7.48 -9.76 13.70
C ARG A 167 -6.58 -8.62 14.14
N GLN A 168 -6.77 -7.42 13.58
CA GLN A 168 -6.05 -6.20 13.99
C GLN A 168 -6.34 -5.85 15.46
N ARG A 169 -7.60 -5.89 15.88
CA ARG A 169 -8.00 -5.62 17.27
C ARG A 169 -7.38 -6.63 18.24
N ARG A 170 -7.40 -7.93 17.90
CA ARG A 170 -6.73 -8.98 18.69
C ARG A 170 -5.21 -8.82 18.73
N ALA A 171 -4.63 -8.26 17.67
CA ALA A 171 -3.20 -7.95 17.60
C ALA A 171 -2.80 -6.72 18.43
N GLY A 172 -3.77 -5.92 18.89
CA GLY A 172 -3.58 -4.72 19.69
C GLY A 172 -3.55 -3.40 18.89
N MET A 173 -3.94 -3.41 17.61
CA MET A 173 -4.10 -2.19 16.81
C MET A 173 -5.35 -1.43 17.27
N GLY A 174 -5.21 -0.12 17.52
CA GLY A 174 -6.31 0.79 17.87
C GLY A 174 -6.66 0.89 19.37
N ALA A 175 -5.91 0.25 20.27
CA ALA A 175 -6.07 0.45 21.71
C ALA A 175 -5.03 1.46 22.22
N PRO A 176 -5.44 2.59 22.84
CA PRO A 176 -4.51 3.51 23.50
C PRO A 176 -4.04 2.85 24.79
N ARG A 177 -3.06 1.94 24.68
CA ARG A 177 -2.43 1.30 25.82
C ARG A 177 -0.93 1.54 25.72
N ARG A 178 -0.33 1.93 26.84
CA ARG A 178 1.13 1.92 27.00
C ARG A 178 1.65 0.57 26.48
N PRO A 179 2.75 0.55 25.70
CA PRO A 179 3.27 -0.69 25.13
C PRO A 179 3.58 -1.67 26.27
N GLY A 180 2.71 -2.66 26.46
CA GLY A 180 2.92 -3.69 27.48
C GLY A 180 4.13 -4.56 27.14
N ALA A 181 4.66 -5.30 28.11
CA ALA A 181 5.83 -6.17 27.93
C ALA A 181 5.71 -7.11 26.71
N ARG A 182 4.50 -7.62 26.43
CA ARG A 182 4.21 -8.44 25.25
C ARG A 182 4.39 -7.70 23.92
N HIS A 183 4.09 -6.40 23.86
CA HIS A 183 4.30 -5.58 22.67
C HIS A 183 5.80 -5.37 22.42
N VAL A 184 6.56 -5.02 23.47
CA VAL A 184 8.02 -4.86 23.41
C VAL A 184 8.69 -6.15 22.95
N MET A 185 8.34 -7.30 23.55
CA MET A 185 8.90 -8.60 23.16
C MET A 185 8.60 -8.96 21.69
N ARG A 186 7.39 -8.64 21.18
CA ARG A 186 7.05 -8.86 19.77
C ARG A 186 7.89 -8.02 18.82
N VAL A 187 8.19 -6.77 19.18
CA VAL A 187 9.07 -5.89 18.38
C VAL A 187 10.52 -6.41 18.42
N LEU A 188 11.04 -6.73 19.61
CA LEU A 188 12.41 -7.22 19.78
C LEU A 188 12.65 -8.58 19.08
N SER A 189 11.62 -9.44 19.01
CA SER A 189 11.69 -10.70 18.25
C SER A 189 11.85 -10.52 16.72
N ARG A 190 11.78 -9.27 16.22
CA ARG A 190 11.87 -8.90 14.81
C ARG A 190 12.98 -7.86 14.60
N PRO A 191 14.27 -8.25 14.71
CA PRO A 191 15.39 -7.31 14.81
C PRO A 191 15.56 -6.44 13.56
N ALA A 192 15.31 -6.99 12.37
CA ALA A 192 15.40 -6.21 11.13
C ALA A 192 14.41 -5.04 11.10
N TRP A 193 13.18 -5.27 11.55
CA TRP A 193 12.14 -4.24 11.63
C TRP A 193 12.42 -3.25 12.75
N ALA A 194 12.76 -3.74 13.95
CA ALA A 194 13.06 -2.89 15.10
C ALA A 194 14.20 -1.91 14.82
N ARG A 195 15.31 -2.39 14.21
CA ARG A 195 16.42 -1.52 13.80
C ARG A 195 16.01 -0.48 12.76
N ALA A 196 15.15 -0.84 11.82
CA ALA A 196 14.69 0.11 10.80
C ALA A 196 13.87 1.23 11.44
N VAL A 197 12.92 0.88 12.32
CA VAL A 197 12.10 1.86 13.05
C VAL A 197 12.95 2.73 13.98
N LEU A 198 13.94 2.16 14.67
CA LEU A 198 14.84 2.96 15.52
C LEU A 198 15.64 3.99 14.73
N ARG A 199 16.03 3.69 13.48
CA ARG A 199 16.80 4.60 12.64
C ARG A 199 15.95 5.69 11.98
N HIS A 200 14.70 5.39 11.65
CA HIS A 200 13.86 6.24 10.81
C HIS A 200 12.64 6.83 11.54
N GLY A 201 12.44 6.48 12.81
CA GLY A 201 11.27 6.88 13.59
C GLY A 201 10.09 5.92 13.44
N GLY A 202 9.13 6.05 14.36
CA GLY A 202 7.87 5.30 14.34
C GLY A 202 6.92 5.76 13.24
N PRO A 203 5.92 4.95 12.88
CA PRO A 203 4.93 5.30 11.85
C PRO A 203 4.05 6.46 12.31
N ARG A 204 3.84 7.44 11.42
CA ARG A 204 2.97 8.61 11.62
C ARG A 204 2.18 8.92 10.35
N PHE A 205 0.99 9.49 10.50
CA PHE A 205 0.15 9.93 9.37
C PHE A 205 0.55 11.33 8.89
N ARG A 206 1.78 11.46 8.35
CA ARG A 206 2.41 12.78 8.09
C ARG A 206 1.55 13.71 7.23
N THR A 207 0.82 13.20 6.24
CA THR A 207 -0.07 14.02 5.41
C THR A 207 -1.19 14.69 6.20
N LEU A 208 -1.73 14.01 7.21
CA LEU A 208 -2.85 14.48 8.02
C LEU A 208 -2.43 15.27 9.26
N GLU A 209 -1.15 15.21 9.67
CA GLU A 209 -0.62 15.96 10.83
C GLU A 209 -0.82 17.48 10.69
N ALA A 210 -0.96 18.00 9.47
CA ALA A 210 -1.24 19.41 9.23
C ALA A 210 -2.66 19.86 9.63
N TYR A 211 -3.59 18.92 9.88
CA TYR A 211 -5.01 19.20 10.15
C TYR A 211 -5.48 18.69 11.53
N THR A 212 -4.54 18.27 12.39
CA THR A 212 -4.80 17.76 13.75
C THR A 212 -4.11 18.61 14.79
#